data_AF-A0A8H4UXB7-F1
#
_entry.id   AF-A0A8H4UXB7-F1
#
_cell.length_a   1.000
_cell.length_b   1.000
_cell.length_c   1.000
_cell.angle_alpha   90.00
_cell.angle_beta   90.00
_cell.angle_gamma   90.00
#
_symmetry.space_group_name_H-M   'P 1'
#
loop_
_entity.id
_entity.type
_entity.pdbx_description
1 polymer ?
#
loop_
_entity_poly.entity_id
_entity_poly.type
_entity_poly.pdbx_seq_one_letter_code
_entity_poly.pdbx_strand_id
1 'polypeptide(L)' 'MSFQKPEKDFGEGPKIHKIRITLSSRKVASLEKVCQELIERAKSKSLTVKGPVRLPTKTLKIST' A
#
# COMPACT_ATOMS: atom_id res chain seq x y z
N MET A 1 21.80 -38.60 -29.17
CA MET A 1 22.39 -37.25 -29.02
C MET A 1 21.40 -36.37 -28.30
N SER A 2 21.77 -35.97 -27.10
CA SER A 2 21.04 -35.16 -26.13
C SER A 2 20.87 -33.73 -26.62
N PHE A 3 19.63 -33.27 -26.78
CA PHE A 3 19.32 -31.84 -26.82
C PHE A 3 18.98 -31.40 -25.40
N GLN A 4 20.02 -31.03 -24.65
CA GLN A 4 19.89 -30.33 -23.38
C GLN A 4 19.31 -28.95 -23.68
N LYS A 5 18.01 -28.74 -23.40
CA LYS A 5 17.44 -27.39 -23.42
C LYS A 5 18.01 -26.69 -22.18
N PRO A 6 18.78 -25.59 -22.30
CA PRO A 6 19.24 -24.88 -21.13
C PRO A 6 18.02 -24.23 -20.47
N GLU A 7 17.68 -24.67 -19.26
CA GLU A 7 16.93 -23.87 -18.30
C GLU A 7 17.71 -22.58 -18.10
N LYS A 8 17.29 -21.56 -18.84
CA LYS A 8 17.76 -20.21 -18.66
C LYS A 8 16.87 -19.62 -17.56
N ASP A 9 17.25 -19.97 -16.34
CA ASP A 9 16.90 -19.29 -15.10
C ASP A 9 17.38 -17.83 -15.22
N PHE A 10 16.63 -17.03 -15.97
CA PHE A 10 16.82 -15.59 -16.00
C PHE A 10 16.23 -15.07 -14.70
N GLY A 11 17.15 -14.92 -13.74
CA GLY A 11 16.91 -14.55 -12.36
C GLY A 11 15.80 -13.52 -12.20
N GLU A 12 15.01 -13.75 -11.16
CA GLU A 12 13.94 -12.87 -10.70
C GLU A 12 14.41 -11.41 -10.76
N GLY A 13 14.00 -10.69 -11.81
CA GLY A 13 14.12 -9.24 -11.84
C GLY A 13 13.48 -8.66 -10.57
N PRO A 14 13.87 -7.45 -10.15
CA PRO A 14 13.43 -6.90 -8.87
C PRO A 14 11.90 -6.96 -8.76
N LYS A 15 11.38 -7.83 -7.88
CA LYS A 15 9.94 -8.01 -7.68
C LYS A 15 9.34 -6.69 -7.21
N ILE A 16 8.50 -6.09 -8.04
CA ILE A 16 7.79 -4.85 -7.70
C ILE A 16 6.66 -5.20 -6.72
N HIS A 17 6.88 -4.94 -5.44
CA HIS A 17 5.86 -5.13 -4.41
C HIS A 17 4.86 -3.96 -4.37
N LYS A 18 3.60 -4.23 -4.72
CA LYS A 18 2.50 -3.28 -4.57
C LYS A 18 1.87 -3.46 -3.19
N ILE A 19 2.07 -2.47 -2.31
CA ILE A 19 1.56 -2.52 -0.93
C ILE A 19 0.29 -1.65 -0.84
N ARG A 20 -0.74 -2.16 -0.15
CA ARG A 20 -1.96 -1.40 0.19
C ARG A 20 -1.99 -1.15 1.69
N ILE A 21 -2.01 0.11 2.09
CA ILE A 21 -2.08 0.53 3.50
C ILE A 21 -3.52 0.97 3.80
N THR A 22 -4.12 0.42 4.85
CA THR A 22 -5.45 0.81 5.33
C THR A 22 -5.30 1.45 6.71
N LEU A 23 -5.69 2.72 6.85
CA LEU A 23 -5.71 3.43 8.12
C LEU A 23 -7.13 3.42 8.69
N SER A 24 -7.29 3.00 9.94
CA SER A 24 -8.57 3.02 10.65
C SER A 24 -8.40 3.69 12.02
N SER A 25 -9.22 4.69 12.31
CA SER A 25 -9.23 5.38 13.60
C SER A 25 -10.63 5.91 13.88
N ARG A 26 -10.94 6.15 15.16
CA ARG A 26 -12.14 6.88 15.59
C ARG A 26 -11.97 8.40 15.49
N LYS A 27 -10.73 8.90 15.47
CA LYS A 27 -10.39 10.33 15.49
C LYS A 27 -9.92 10.80 14.10
N VAL A 28 -10.74 11.60 13.43
CA VAL A 28 -10.48 12.08 12.06
C VAL A 28 -9.23 12.94 11.98
N ALA A 29 -9.05 13.90 12.90
CA ALA A 29 -7.90 14.81 12.88
C ALA A 29 -6.55 14.08 12.94
N SER A 30 -6.43 13.06 13.80
CA SER A 30 -5.21 12.25 13.88
C SER A 30 -5.00 11.39 12.62
N LEU A 31 -6.08 10.87 12.03
CA LEU A 31 -5.98 10.02 10.84
C LEU A 31 -5.51 10.84 9.63
N GLU A 32 -6.06 12.04 9.44
CA GLU A 32 -5.66 12.93 8.35
C GLU A 32 -4.20 13.39 8.49
N LYS A 33 -3.75 13.75 9.71
CA LYS A 33 -2.34 14.11 9.97
C LYS A 33 -1.38 12.99 9.58
N VAL A 34 -1.66 11.76 10.03
CA VAL A 34 -0.82 10.58 9.72
C VAL A 34 -0.87 10.25 8.22
N CYS A 35 -2.04 10.37 7.60
CA CYS A 35 -2.19 10.13 6.17
C CYS A 35 -1.35 11.09 5.32
N GLN A 36 -1.37 12.39 5.66
CA GLN A 36 -0.56 13.41 5.00
C GLN A 36 0.93 13.15 5.15
N GLU A 37 1.38 12.86 6.37
CA GLU A 37 2.79 12.58 6.65
C GLU A 37 3.31 11.34 5.91
N LEU A 38 2.49 10.29 5.78
CA LEU A 38 2.86 9.10 5.00
C LEU A 38 2.99 9.39 3.50
N ILE A 39 2.09 10.21 2.94
CA ILE A 39 2.14 10.61 1.53
C ILE A 39 3.39 11.47 1.27
N GLU A 40 3.70 12.41 2.15
CA GLU A 40 4.88 13.27 2.05
C GLU A 40 6.18 12.45 2.14
N ARG A 41 6.29 11.55 3.13
CA ARG A 41 7.44 10.64 3.29
C ARG A 41 7.61 9.66 2.13
N ALA A 42 6.51 9.25 1.49
CA ALA A 42 6.59 8.40 0.31
C ALA A 42 7.07 9.17 -0.93
N LYS A 43 6.61 10.41 -1.09
CA LYS A 43 7.06 11.31 -2.17
C LYS A 43 8.54 11.68 -2.03
N SER A 44 9.03 11.92 -0.81
CA SER A 44 10.46 12.22 -0.57
C SER A 44 11.38 11.05 -0.93
N LYS A 45 10.88 9.81 -0.80
CA LYS A 45 11.57 8.58 -1.22
C LYS A 45 11.29 8.19 -2.68
N SER A 46 10.74 9.12 -3.48
CA SER A 46 10.40 8.92 -4.89
C SER A 46 9.56 7.67 -5.19
N LEU A 47 8.69 7.27 -4.24
CA LEU A 47 7.76 6.16 -4.42
C LEU A 47 6.48 6.62 -5.14
N THR A 48 5.94 5.76 -6.00
CA THR A 48 4.65 6.02 -6.64
C THR A 48 3.50 5.74 -5.67
N VAL A 49 2.68 6.76 -5.41
CA VAL A 49 1.56 6.68 -4.45
C VAL A 49 0.25 6.85 -5.19
N LYS A 50 -0.69 5.93 -4.94
CA LYS A 50 -2.12 6.18 -5.23
C LYS A 50 -2.70 6.91 -4.03
N GLY A 51 -3.35 8.05 -4.28
CA GLY A 51 -3.87 8.94 -3.23
C GLY A 51 -4.79 8.24 -2.23
N PRO A 52 -5.09 8.91 -1.10
CA PRO A 52 -5.89 8.32 -0.04
C PRO A 52 -7.32 8.07 -0.53
N VAL A 53 -7.75 6.81 -0.49
CA VAL A 53 -9.14 6.43 -0.80
C VAL A 53 -9.94 6.46 0.49
N ARG A 54 -10.87 7.41 0.59
CA ARG A 54 -11.74 7.55 1.77
C ARG A 54 -12.87 6.52 1.70
N LEU A 55 -12.95 5.68 2.73
CA LEU A 55 -14.05 4.75 2.93
C LEU A 55 -15.20 5.45 3.69
N PRO A 56 -16.46 4.99 3.55
CA PRO A 56 -17.58 5.51 4.33
C PRO A 56 -17.35 5.41 5.84
N THR A 57 -17.78 6.43 6.58
CA THR A 57 -17.68 6.45 8.05
C THR A 57 -18.69 5.49 8.66
N LYS A 58 -18.22 4.55 9.49
CA LYS A 58 -19.09 3.61 10.20
C LYS A 58 -19.57 4.22 11.51
N THR A 59 -20.85 4.57 11.59
CA THR A 59 -21.51 5.06 12.82
C THR A 59 -22.19 3.91 13.53
N LEU A 60 -21.74 3.58 14.74
CA LEU A 60 -22.34 2.54 15.57
C LEU A 60 -23.43 3.14 16.46
N LYS A 61 -24.65 2.59 16.39
CA LYS A 61 -25.78 2.96 17.27
C LYS A 61 -26.08 1.76 18.17
N ILE A 62 -25.97 1.95 19.48
CA ILE A 62 -26.34 0.94 20.49
C ILE A 62 -27.68 1.38 21.08
N SER A 63 -28.67 0.50 21.04
CA SER A 63 -29.95 0.66 21.74
C SER A 63 -29.98 -0.32 22.91
N THR A 64 -29.99 0.21 24.13
CA THR A 64 -30.19 -0.53 25.37
C THR A 64 -31.59 -0.32 25.90
#